data_AF-A0A1H8XI32-F1
#
_entry.id   AF-A0A1H8XI32-F1
#
_cell.length_a   1.000
_cell.length_b   1.000
_cell.length_c   1.000
_cell.angle_alpha   90.00
_cell.angle_beta   90.00
_cell.angle_gamma   90.00
#
_symmetry.space_group_name_H-M   'P 1'
#
loop_
_entity.id
_entity.type
_entity.pdbx_description
1 polymer ?
#
loop_
_entity_poly.entity_id
_entity_poly.type
_entity_poly.pdbx_seq_one_letter_code
_entity_poly.pdbx_strand_id
1 'polypeptide(L)'
;MPGVISARQSEHVPEPRDEAEVGDRQRHPTVDVVIPVYNEERSLPGCIRVLHDYLSNGFPFEWTITVVDNASTDGTERVANQLAETTDNVRVLRLERKGRGLALRTAWGFSDADIVVYMDVDLSTGLDALLPLVAPLSNGHSDIAIGSRLAPGARTVRGPKREVISRCYNALIRLSHGARFSDAQCGFKAARAEVIRPLLQRIEDDSWFFDTELLLLAEHNGLRVHEVPVDWVEDTDTRVHVASTAIDDIRGLVRVARNKASGAAKVEDLPRRPEPAPIHPDAVVAQRRETGLLWQVLCFGLIGAASTVATLLLYAGFRTWWPYWVANFVALTITTLLNTEANRRLTFIGRKRPGGRVHLQGLVVFALYYAFTSGALFLLDALKPRHTAALELVVLLAASLVGTAGRFVLLRIWVFRHDKSPAAVAGEKNLEEKVAA
;
A
#
# COMPACT_ATOMS: atom_id res chain seq x y z
N MET A 1 -42.02 57.42 -19.93
CA MET A 1 -41.61 58.84 -20.04
C MET A 1 -40.72 59.18 -18.85
N PRO A 2 -39.65 59.97 -19.03
CA PRO A 2 -38.28 59.46 -18.94
C PRO A 2 -37.34 60.28 -18.04
N GLY A 3 -36.12 59.79 -17.82
CA GLY A 3 -35.06 60.48 -17.07
C GLY A 3 -33.62 60.03 -17.38
N VAL A 4 -33.27 60.00 -18.67
CA VAL A 4 -32.11 60.66 -19.34
C VAL A 4 -30.74 60.81 -18.59
N ILE A 5 -29.73 60.10 -19.16
CA ILE A 5 -28.32 60.47 -19.49
C ILE A 5 -27.24 60.54 -18.37
N SER A 6 -26.15 59.74 -18.49
CA SER A 6 -24.87 60.22 -19.06
C SER A 6 -23.77 59.16 -19.10
N ALA A 7 -23.17 58.98 -20.28
CA ALA A 7 -21.87 58.35 -20.47
C ALA A 7 -20.73 59.35 -20.15
N ARG A 8 -19.63 58.86 -19.57
CA ARG A 8 -18.26 59.39 -19.64
C ARG A 8 -17.31 58.18 -19.60
N GLN A 9 -16.72 57.82 -20.74
CA GLN A 9 -15.33 58.09 -21.13
C GLN A 9 -14.26 57.37 -20.30
N SER A 10 -13.77 56.28 -20.90
CA SER A 10 -12.37 55.84 -21.04
C SER A 10 -11.38 56.19 -19.93
N GLU A 11 -11.05 55.19 -19.11
CA GLU A 11 -9.71 55.03 -18.58
C GLU A 11 -9.07 53.78 -19.21
N HIS A 12 -8.04 54.05 -20.00
CA HIS A 12 -7.14 53.07 -20.58
C HIS A 12 -6.30 52.48 -19.43
N VAL A 13 -6.69 51.31 -18.94
CA VAL A 13 -5.86 50.52 -18.04
C VAL A 13 -4.85 49.76 -18.91
N PRO A 14 -3.53 50.00 -18.77
CA PRO A 14 -2.53 49.26 -19.54
C PRO A 14 -2.53 47.81 -19.06
N GLU A 15 -2.72 46.86 -19.98
CA GLU A 15 -2.49 45.44 -19.70
C GLU A 15 -1.03 45.23 -19.28
N PRO A 16 -0.75 44.58 -18.13
CA PRO A 16 0.57 44.08 -17.86
C PRO A 16 0.81 42.88 -18.78
N ARG A 17 1.54 43.14 -19.87
CA ARG A 17 2.30 42.12 -20.58
C ARG A 17 3.41 41.63 -19.65
N ASP A 18 3.12 40.61 -18.87
CA ASP A 18 4.14 39.67 -18.43
C ASP A 18 4.09 38.46 -19.35
N GLU A 19 4.92 38.56 -20.39
CA GLU A 19 5.43 37.47 -21.19
C GLU A 19 6.24 36.53 -20.28
N ALA A 20 5.54 35.70 -19.50
CA ALA A 20 6.09 34.47 -18.96
C ALA A 20 5.55 33.33 -19.83
N GLU A 21 6.44 32.79 -20.66
CA GLU A 21 6.29 31.62 -21.52
C GLU A 21 5.15 30.67 -21.11
N VAL A 22 4.00 30.79 -21.79
CA VAL A 22 3.01 29.71 -21.90
C VAL A 22 3.55 28.71 -22.92
N GLY A 23 4.65 28.06 -22.55
CA GLY A 23 5.35 27.05 -23.32
C GLY A 23 5.09 25.67 -22.74
N ASP A 24 3.87 25.15 -22.87
CA ASP A 24 3.68 23.74 -23.19
C ASP A 24 2.29 23.55 -23.82
N ARG A 25 2.26 23.44 -25.14
CA ARG A 25 1.07 22.99 -25.86
C ARG A 25 0.86 21.53 -25.49
N GLN A 26 -0.14 21.25 -24.65
CA GLN A 26 -0.78 19.96 -24.42
C GLN A 26 -0.16 18.78 -25.18
N ARG A 27 1.03 18.32 -24.75
CA ARG A 27 1.55 17.06 -25.25
C ARG A 27 0.77 15.98 -24.52
N HIS A 28 0.11 15.09 -25.27
CA HIS A 28 -0.51 13.92 -24.67
C HIS A 28 0.59 13.09 -24.01
N PRO A 29 0.43 12.66 -22.74
CA PRO A 29 1.45 11.88 -22.06
C PRO A 29 1.81 10.63 -22.86
N THR A 30 3.09 10.32 -22.92
CA THR A 30 3.64 9.11 -23.56
C THR A 30 3.59 7.93 -22.60
N VAL A 31 3.33 6.72 -23.13
CA VAL A 31 3.16 5.50 -22.34
C VAL A 31 4.11 4.40 -22.80
N ASP A 32 4.93 3.86 -21.90
CA ASP A 32 5.76 2.69 -22.17
C ASP A 32 5.19 1.45 -21.50
N VAL A 33 4.72 0.50 -22.30
CA VAL A 33 4.21 -0.79 -21.83
C VAL A 33 5.34 -1.81 -21.78
N VAL A 34 5.84 -2.03 -20.57
CA VAL A 34 6.95 -2.94 -20.28
C VAL A 34 6.43 -4.35 -20.02
N ILE A 35 7.01 -5.32 -20.75
CA ILE A 35 6.64 -6.73 -20.69
C ILE A 35 7.90 -7.56 -20.38
N PRO A 36 8.13 -7.92 -19.11
CA PRO A 36 9.18 -8.86 -18.75
C PRO A 36 8.86 -10.27 -19.25
N VAL A 37 9.82 -10.93 -19.89
CA VAL A 37 9.66 -12.27 -20.47
C VAL A 37 10.78 -13.20 -20.00
N TYR A 38 10.47 -14.47 -19.75
CA TYR A 38 11.48 -15.49 -19.45
C TYR A 38 11.05 -16.84 -20.04
N ASN A 39 11.75 -17.28 -21.08
CA ASN A 39 11.45 -18.50 -21.82
C ASN A 39 10.01 -18.54 -22.41
N GLU A 40 9.70 -17.55 -23.22
CA GLU A 40 8.38 -17.26 -23.78
C GLU A 40 8.38 -17.29 -25.32
N GLU A 41 9.31 -18.01 -25.95
CA GLU A 41 9.50 -18.03 -27.41
C GLU A 41 8.23 -18.38 -28.20
N ARG A 42 7.32 -19.14 -27.58
CA ARG A 42 6.08 -19.62 -28.18
C ARG A 42 4.92 -18.61 -28.06
N SER A 43 4.75 -18.01 -26.90
CA SER A 43 3.62 -17.12 -26.56
C SER A 43 3.86 -15.69 -27.04
N LEU A 44 5.12 -15.24 -26.98
CA LEU A 44 5.51 -13.84 -27.18
C LEU A 44 4.97 -13.21 -28.47
N PRO A 45 5.11 -13.82 -29.68
CA PRO A 45 4.62 -13.18 -30.91
C PRO A 45 3.11 -12.95 -30.92
N GLY A 46 2.35 -13.91 -30.39
CA GLY A 46 0.90 -13.82 -30.33
C GLY A 46 0.46 -12.68 -29.41
N CYS A 47 1.04 -12.62 -28.21
CA CYS A 47 0.68 -11.63 -27.21
C CYS A 47 1.08 -10.21 -27.62
N ILE A 48 2.29 -10.02 -28.17
CA ILE A 48 2.73 -8.69 -28.63
C ILE A 48 1.86 -8.19 -29.77
N ARG A 49 1.48 -9.05 -30.72
CA ARG A 49 0.55 -8.66 -31.79
C ARG A 49 -0.82 -8.26 -31.27
N VAL A 50 -1.40 -9.02 -30.34
CA VAL A 50 -2.71 -8.68 -29.73
C VAL A 50 -2.64 -7.34 -28.99
N LEU A 51 -1.58 -7.10 -28.22
CA LEU A 51 -1.39 -5.83 -27.53
C LEU A 51 -1.16 -4.67 -28.51
N HIS A 52 -0.32 -4.86 -29.51
CA HIS A 52 -0.05 -3.87 -30.55
C HIS A 52 -1.33 -3.49 -31.29
N ASP A 53 -2.15 -4.47 -31.68
CA ASP A 53 -3.43 -4.24 -32.34
C ASP A 53 -4.38 -3.45 -31.42
N TYR A 54 -4.44 -3.80 -30.12
CA TYR A 54 -5.25 -3.05 -29.17
C TYR A 54 -4.80 -1.58 -29.04
N LEU A 55 -3.49 -1.34 -28.89
CA LEU A 55 -2.93 0.00 -28.75
C LEU A 55 -3.08 0.84 -30.03
N SER A 56 -2.97 0.20 -31.20
CA SER A 56 -3.18 0.84 -32.50
C SER A 56 -4.65 1.20 -32.73
N ASN A 57 -5.58 0.45 -32.15
CA ASN A 57 -7.03 0.60 -32.36
C ASN A 57 -7.71 1.45 -31.27
N GLY A 58 -7.22 2.67 -31.06
CA GLY A 58 -7.94 3.68 -30.28
C GLY A 58 -7.41 3.94 -28.87
N PHE A 59 -6.17 3.56 -28.55
CA PHE A 59 -5.51 4.03 -27.33
C PHE A 59 -5.15 5.52 -27.49
N PRO A 60 -5.56 6.41 -26.55
CA PRO A 60 -5.53 7.86 -26.76
C PRO A 60 -4.17 8.52 -26.46
N PHE A 61 -3.11 7.74 -26.23
CA PHE A 61 -1.78 8.21 -25.87
C PHE A 61 -0.74 7.70 -26.86
N GLU A 62 0.34 8.44 -27.06
CA GLU A 62 1.53 7.91 -27.74
C GLU A 62 2.10 6.75 -26.91
N TRP A 63 2.52 5.66 -27.56
CA TRP A 63 2.91 4.46 -26.85
C TRP A 63 4.12 3.74 -27.44
N THR A 64 4.79 2.96 -26.60
CA THR A 64 5.85 2.02 -26.98
C THR A 64 5.67 0.74 -26.18
N ILE A 65 5.96 -0.41 -26.77
CA ILE A 65 6.03 -1.70 -26.09
C ILE A 65 7.51 -2.04 -25.88
N THR A 66 7.92 -2.21 -24.63
CA THR A 66 9.27 -2.63 -24.26
C THR A 66 9.26 -4.07 -23.79
N VAL A 67 9.73 -4.98 -24.62
CA VAL A 67 9.94 -6.38 -24.23
C VAL A 67 11.27 -6.48 -23.48
N VAL A 68 11.24 -6.98 -22.24
CA VAL A 68 12.44 -7.16 -21.42
C VAL A 68 12.74 -8.64 -21.28
N ASP A 69 13.71 -9.14 -22.04
CA ASP A 69 14.22 -10.50 -21.92
C ASP A 69 15.01 -10.66 -20.62
N ASN A 70 14.42 -11.40 -19.69
CA ASN A 70 14.90 -11.60 -18.33
C ASN A 70 15.85 -12.81 -18.23
N ALA A 71 16.92 -12.78 -19.02
CA ALA A 71 17.93 -13.84 -19.14
C ALA A 71 17.35 -15.19 -19.60
N SER A 72 16.53 -15.17 -20.67
CA SER A 72 16.00 -16.39 -21.29
C SER A 72 17.12 -17.31 -21.80
N THR A 73 16.83 -18.61 -21.75
CA THR A 73 17.73 -19.70 -22.15
C THR A 73 17.26 -20.44 -23.40
N ASP A 74 16.10 -20.06 -23.94
CA ASP A 74 15.52 -20.57 -25.18
C ASP A 74 15.62 -19.52 -26.31
N GLY A 75 14.84 -19.67 -27.39
CA GLY A 75 14.83 -18.75 -28.53
C GLY A 75 14.11 -17.41 -28.30
N THR A 76 13.72 -17.07 -27.06
CA THR A 76 12.96 -15.84 -26.75
C THR A 76 13.67 -14.58 -27.24
N GLU A 77 14.98 -14.47 -27.06
CA GLU A 77 15.78 -13.32 -27.51
C GLU A 77 15.64 -13.09 -29.02
N ARG A 78 15.83 -14.17 -29.80
CA ARG A 78 15.73 -14.13 -31.26
C ARG A 78 14.34 -13.69 -31.71
N VAL A 79 13.31 -14.25 -31.07
CA VAL A 79 11.91 -13.93 -31.38
C VAL A 79 11.57 -12.49 -31.01
N ALA A 80 12.03 -12.00 -29.85
CA ALA A 80 11.82 -10.62 -29.42
C ALA A 80 12.47 -9.63 -30.39
N ASN A 81 13.71 -9.86 -30.79
CA ASN A 81 14.41 -9.00 -31.76
C ASN A 81 13.71 -8.96 -33.11
N GLN A 82 13.24 -10.12 -33.61
CA GLN A 82 12.46 -10.18 -34.84
C GLN A 82 11.16 -9.36 -34.76
N LEU A 83 10.49 -9.36 -33.59
CA LEU A 83 9.29 -8.55 -33.39
C LEU A 83 9.61 -7.05 -33.44
N ALA A 84 10.69 -6.60 -32.81
CA ALA A 84 11.11 -5.19 -32.86
C ALA A 84 11.55 -4.74 -34.25
N GLU A 85 12.09 -5.63 -35.09
CA GLU A 85 12.44 -5.32 -36.48
C GLU A 85 11.21 -5.22 -37.40
N THR A 86 10.13 -5.94 -37.08
CA THR A 86 8.97 -6.11 -37.98
C THR A 86 7.71 -5.40 -37.51
N THR A 87 7.70 -4.87 -36.28
CA THR A 87 6.55 -4.25 -35.65
C THR A 87 6.94 -2.88 -35.13
N ASP A 88 6.22 -1.84 -35.59
CA ASP A 88 6.46 -0.47 -35.13
C ASP A 88 6.21 -0.33 -33.62
N ASN A 89 6.88 0.64 -33.00
CA ASN A 89 6.75 0.94 -31.57
C ASN A 89 7.06 -0.24 -30.63
N VAL A 90 7.77 -1.28 -31.10
CA VAL A 90 8.27 -2.38 -30.26
C VAL A 90 9.78 -2.25 -30.12
N ARG A 91 10.27 -2.32 -28.88
CA ARG A 91 11.70 -2.38 -28.57
C ARG A 91 12.03 -3.53 -27.62
N VAL A 92 13.29 -3.96 -27.65
CA VAL A 92 13.78 -5.07 -26.83
C VAL A 92 14.91 -4.60 -25.94
N LEU A 93 14.86 -5.04 -24.68
CA LEU A 93 15.97 -4.96 -23.74
C LEU A 93 16.32 -6.37 -23.28
N ARG A 94 17.59 -6.75 -23.36
CA ARG A 94 18.07 -8.00 -22.77
C ARG A 94 18.79 -7.76 -21.45
N LEU A 95 18.50 -8.60 -20.48
CA LEU A 95 19.23 -8.70 -19.22
C LEU A 95 20.02 -10.00 -19.14
N GLU A 96 21.24 -9.91 -18.62
CA GLU A 96 22.12 -11.08 -18.41
C GLU A 96 21.84 -11.82 -17.10
N ARG A 97 21.03 -11.22 -16.21
CA ARG A 97 20.69 -11.78 -14.90
C ARG A 97 19.18 -11.81 -14.72
N LYS A 98 18.69 -12.93 -14.17
CA LYS A 98 17.28 -13.08 -13.82
C LYS A 98 16.87 -12.16 -12.68
N GLY A 99 15.69 -11.58 -12.81
CA GLY A 99 14.97 -10.88 -11.75
C GLY A 99 13.83 -10.05 -12.34
N ARG A 100 12.58 -10.35 -11.97
CA ARG A 100 11.43 -9.57 -12.47
C ARG A 100 11.49 -8.12 -11.99
N GLY A 101 11.82 -7.91 -10.71
CA GLY A 101 12.08 -6.57 -10.18
C GLY A 101 13.27 -5.89 -10.87
N LEU A 102 14.31 -6.64 -11.22
CA LEU A 102 15.43 -6.11 -12.02
C LEU A 102 14.97 -5.67 -13.43
N ALA A 103 14.15 -6.48 -14.11
CA ALA A 103 13.57 -6.15 -15.41
C ALA A 103 12.78 -4.85 -15.37
N LEU A 104 11.86 -4.73 -14.41
CA LEU A 104 11.05 -3.53 -14.23
C LEU A 104 11.89 -2.32 -13.83
N ARG A 105 12.78 -2.46 -12.85
CA ARG A 105 13.67 -1.37 -12.42
C ARG A 105 14.54 -0.86 -13.55
N THR A 106 15.08 -1.76 -14.37
CA THR A 106 15.93 -1.37 -15.50
C THR A 106 15.08 -0.62 -16.52
N ALA A 107 14.00 -1.23 -17.02
CA ALA A 107 13.11 -0.63 -18.02
C ALA A 107 12.53 0.71 -17.60
N TRP A 108 11.94 0.78 -16.41
CA TRP A 108 11.36 2.03 -15.89
C TRP A 108 12.41 3.08 -15.54
N GLY A 109 13.65 2.67 -15.25
CA GLY A 109 14.75 3.56 -14.94
C GLY A 109 15.24 4.37 -16.14
N PHE A 110 15.24 3.79 -17.34
CA PHE A 110 15.68 4.47 -18.56
C PHE A 110 14.54 4.89 -19.49
N SER A 111 13.30 4.46 -19.25
CA SER A 111 12.18 4.79 -20.14
C SER A 111 11.88 6.29 -20.15
N ASP A 112 11.96 6.92 -21.33
CA ASP A 112 11.67 8.34 -21.54
C ASP A 112 10.17 8.67 -21.58
N ALA A 113 9.30 7.68 -21.36
CA ALA A 113 7.86 7.91 -21.32
C ALA A 113 7.43 8.63 -20.03
N ASP A 114 6.34 9.39 -20.11
CA ASP A 114 5.73 10.07 -18.96
C ASP A 114 5.08 9.08 -17.98
N ILE A 115 4.57 7.97 -18.51
CA ILE A 115 3.92 6.89 -17.77
C ILE A 115 4.55 5.57 -18.18
N VAL A 116 4.95 4.78 -17.20
CA VAL A 116 5.43 3.41 -17.41
C VAL A 116 4.40 2.42 -16.91
N VAL A 117 4.18 1.36 -17.68
CA VAL A 117 3.25 0.28 -17.39
C VAL A 117 4.02 -1.04 -17.31
N TYR A 118 3.62 -1.90 -16.40
CA TYR A 118 3.99 -3.30 -16.34
C TYR A 118 2.76 -4.14 -16.68
N MET A 119 2.93 -5.07 -17.61
CA MET A 119 1.97 -6.10 -17.95
C MET A 119 2.68 -7.45 -18.09
N ASP A 120 2.06 -8.53 -17.59
CA ASP A 120 2.52 -9.89 -17.87
C ASP A 120 2.33 -10.27 -19.34
N VAL A 121 3.27 -11.03 -19.90
CA VAL A 121 3.25 -11.42 -21.33
C VAL A 121 2.06 -12.29 -21.70
N ASP A 122 1.52 -13.05 -20.76
CA ASP A 122 0.40 -13.98 -20.96
C ASP A 122 -0.94 -13.26 -21.20
N LEU A 123 -0.98 -11.93 -21.06
CA LEU A 123 -2.20 -11.12 -21.12
C LEU A 123 -3.30 -11.65 -20.19
N SER A 124 -2.91 -12.21 -19.03
CA SER A 124 -3.85 -12.70 -18.02
C SER A 124 -4.82 -11.63 -17.51
N THR A 125 -4.48 -10.35 -17.69
CA THR A 125 -5.34 -9.21 -17.40
C THR A 125 -5.94 -8.66 -18.69
N GLY A 126 -7.26 -8.46 -18.71
CA GLY A 126 -7.96 -7.86 -19.84
C GLY A 126 -7.39 -6.50 -20.25
N LEU A 127 -7.19 -6.28 -21.55
CA LEU A 127 -6.61 -5.05 -22.09
C LEU A 127 -7.53 -3.83 -21.90
N ASP A 128 -8.83 -4.05 -21.73
CA ASP A 128 -9.82 -3.04 -21.40
C ASP A 128 -9.51 -2.29 -20.09
N ALA A 129 -8.75 -2.92 -19.18
CA ALA A 129 -8.28 -2.29 -17.95
C ALA A 129 -7.09 -1.33 -18.14
N LEU A 130 -6.43 -1.32 -19.30
CA LEU A 130 -5.23 -0.50 -19.54
C LEU A 130 -5.53 1.00 -19.55
N LEU A 131 -6.60 1.44 -20.22
CA LEU A 131 -6.97 2.85 -20.23
C LEU A 131 -7.40 3.33 -18.82
N PRO A 132 -8.27 2.62 -18.07
CA PRO A 132 -8.55 2.92 -16.66
C PRO A 132 -7.30 2.96 -15.76
N LEU A 133 -6.26 2.18 -16.07
CA LEU A 133 -5.00 2.18 -15.33
C LEU A 133 -4.18 3.46 -15.59
N VAL A 134 -4.12 3.92 -16.84
CA VAL A 134 -3.30 5.06 -17.28
C VAL A 134 -3.99 6.41 -17.06
N ALA A 135 -5.31 6.50 -17.26
CA ALA A 135 -6.08 7.74 -17.16
C ALA A 135 -5.93 8.53 -15.84
N PRO A 136 -5.92 7.91 -14.64
CA PRO A 136 -5.72 8.66 -13.40
C PRO A 136 -4.28 9.14 -13.20
N LEU A 137 -3.32 8.62 -13.97
CA LEU A 137 -1.92 9.05 -13.94
C LEU A 137 -1.70 10.22 -14.90
N SER A 138 -2.31 10.17 -16.07
CA SER A 138 -2.18 11.21 -17.10
C SER A 138 -2.72 12.58 -16.65
N ASN A 139 -3.74 12.60 -15.81
CA ASN A 139 -4.31 13.84 -15.26
C ASN A 139 -3.74 14.23 -13.88
N GLY A 140 -2.71 13.52 -13.39
CA GLY A 140 -2.09 13.78 -12.09
C GLY A 140 -2.99 13.52 -10.87
N HIS A 141 -4.15 12.86 -11.06
CA HIS A 141 -5.04 12.54 -9.95
C HIS A 141 -4.41 11.53 -8.98
N SER A 142 -3.63 10.59 -9.53
CA SER A 142 -2.92 9.51 -8.84
C SER A 142 -1.46 9.41 -9.31
N ASP A 143 -0.61 8.82 -8.48
CA ASP A 143 0.82 8.71 -8.73
C ASP A 143 1.21 7.32 -9.25
N ILE A 144 0.51 6.30 -8.73
CA ILE A 144 0.62 4.90 -9.12
C ILE A 144 -0.79 4.34 -9.29
N ALA A 145 -0.98 3.48 -10.27
CA ALA A 145 -2.20 2.71 -10.48
C ALA A 145 -1.87 1.22 -10.54
N ILE A 146 -2.73 0.38 -9.99
CA ILE A 146 -2.58 -1.08 -10.00
C ILE A 146 -3.87 -1.73 -10.44
N GLY A 147 -3.77 -2.81 -11.21
CA GLY A 147 -4.85 -3.78 -11.31
C GLY A 147 -5.04 -4.46 -9.96
N SER A 148 -6.28 -4.78 -9.62
CA SER A 148 -6.59 -5.53 -8.41
C SER A 148 -7.59 -6.64 -8.69
N ARG A 149 -7.16 -7.86 -8.36
CA ARG A 149 -8.00 -9.08 -8.40
C ARG A 149 -8.92 -9.18 -7.17
N LEU A 150 -8.69 -8.33 -6.17
CA LEU A 150 -9.38 -8.34 -4.88
C LEU A 150 -10.28 -7.11 -4.66
N ALA A 151 -10.24 -6.15 -5.59
CA ALA A 151 -11.09 -4.97 -5.56
C ALA A 151 -12.56 -5.32 -5.84
N PRO A 152 -13.52 -4.57 -5.26
CA PRO A 152 -14.93 -4.73 -5.58
C PRO A 152 -15.16 -4.59 -7.10
N GLY A 153 -15.80 -5.58 -7.71
CA GLY A 153 -16.08 -5.60 -9.15
C GLY A 153 -15.12 -6.44 -9.99
N ALA A 154 -13.98 -6.88 -9.43
CA ALA A 154 -13.06 -7.79 -10.12
C ALA A 154 -13.68 -9.18 -10.33
N ARG A 155 -13.41 -9.80 -11.48
CA ARG A 155 -13.84 -11.18 -11.79
C ARG A 155 -12.60 -12.03 -12.03
N THR A 156 -12.47 -13.10 -11.26
CA THR A 156 -11.27 -13.94 -11.32
C THR A 156 -11.63 -15.40 -11.52
N VAL A 157 -10.90 -16.07 -12.42
CA VAL A 157 -10.95 -17.52 -12.58
C VAL A 157 -9.64 -18.08 -12.05
N ARG A 158 -9.66 -18.61 -10.82
CA ARG A 158 -8.45 -19.05 -10.10
C ARG A 158 -8.71 -20.26 -9.21
N GLY A 159 -7.69 -21.09 -9.03
CA GLY A 159 -7.70 -22.20 -8.08
C GLY A 159 -7.83 -21.74 -6.61
N PRO A 160 -8.62 -22.44 -5.76
CA PRO A 160 -8.95 -22.00 -4.40
C PRO A 160 -7.72 -21.88 -3.48
N LYS A 161 -6.71 -22.73 -3.67
CA LYS A 161 -5.47 -22.70 -2.87
C LYS A 161 -4.73 -21.37 -3.03
N ARG A 162 -4.58 -20.90 -4.27
CA ARG A 162 -3.85 -19.66 -4.57
C ARG A 162 -4.63 -18.43 -4.14
N GLU A 163 -5.96 -18.49 -4.23
CA GLU A 163 -6.84 -17.44 -3.70
C GLU A 163 -6.66 -17.25 -2.19
N VAL A 164 -6.68 -18.34 -1.42
CA VAL A 164 -6.45 -18.28 0.04
C VAL A 164 -5.06 -17.73 0.35
N ILE A 165 -4.01 -18.20 -0.32
CA ILE A 165 -2.63 -17.73 -0.09
C ILE A 165 -2.51 -16.23 -0.38
N SER A 166 -3.05 -15.77 -1.51
CA SER A 166 -3.00 -14.37 -1.92
C SER A 166 -3.78 -13.46 -0.95
N ARG A 167 -4.95 -13.90 -0.49
CA ARG A 167 -5.72 -13.16 0.53
C ARG A 167 -5.00 -13.09 1.87
N CYS A 168 -4.41 -14.20 2.33
CA CYS A 168 -3.61 -14.23 3.55
C CYS A 168 -2.40 -13.29 3.45
N TYR A 169 -1.72 -13.28 2.32
CA TYR A 169 -0.57 -12.40 2.09
C TYR A 169 -0.97 -10.91 2.08
N ASN A 170 -2.00 -10.54 1.33
CA ASN A 170 -2.49 -9.16 1.32
C ASN A 170 -3.04 -8.74 2.69
N ALA A 171 -3.69 -9.63 3.43
CA ALA A 171 -4.09 -9.37 4.81
C ALA A 171 -2.86 -9.13 5.72
N LEU A 172 -1.80 -9.93 5.59
CA LEU A 172 -0.55 -9.73 6.30
C LEU A 172 0.07 -8.36 5.99
N ILE A 173 0.13 -7.94 4.73
CA ILE A 173 0.67 -6.63 4.35
C ILE A 173 -0.14 -5.50 4.98
N ARG A 174 -1.48 -5.58 4.90
CA ARG A 174 -2.38 -4.57 5.48
C ARG A 174 -2.25 -4.51 7.00
N LEU A 175 -2.14 -5.66 7.66
CA LEU A 175 -1.99 -5.76 9.12
C LEU A 175 -0.56 -5.50 9.62
N SER A 176 0.47 -5.57 8.78
CA SER A 176 1.86 -5.35 9.21
C SER A 176 2.37 -3.97 8.84
N HIS A 177 1.88 -3.38 7.75
CA HIS A 177 2.36 -2.09 7.24
C HIS A 177 1.27 -1.02 7.22
N GLY A 178 0.01 -1.37 7.51
CA GLY A 178 -1.12 -0.44 7.42
C GLY A 178 -1.47 -0.08 5.98
N ALA A 179 -1.13 -0.97 5.03
CA ALA A 179 -1.36 -0.75 3.61
C ALA A 179 -2.86 -0.52 3.30
N ARG A 180 -3.15 0.40 2.37
CA ARG A 180 -4.53 0.71 1.97
C ARG A 180 -4.95 -0.04 0.72
N PHE A 181 -4.02 -0.30 -0.19
CA PHE A 181 -4.26 -1.13 -1.37
C PHE A 181 -4.69 -2.57 -0.98
N SER A 182 -5.44 -3.20 -1.88
CA SER A 182 -6.03 -4.53 -1.69
C SER A 182 -5.20 -5.67 -2.28
N ASP A 183 -4.48 -5.45 -3.39
CA ASP A 183 -3.70 -6.48 -4.07
C ASP A 183 -2.29 -6.00 -4.47
N ALA A 184 -1.26 -6.44 -3.75
CA ALA A 184 0.12 -6.11 -4.11
C ALA A 184 0.62 -6.87 -5.35
N GLN A 185 0.13 -8.09 -5.56
CA GLN A 185 0.79 -9.08 -6.41
C GLN A 185 0.23 -9.12 -7.83
N CYS A 186 -0.67 -8.22 -8.21
CA CYS A 186 -1.24 -8.20 -9.55
C CYS A 186 -0.16 -7.74 -10.54
N GLY A 187 0.14 -8.54 -11.58
CA GLY A 187 1.14 -8.24 -12.61
C GLY A 187 0.70 -7.17 -13.62
N PHE A 188 -0.04 -6.17 -13.13
CA PHE A 188 -0.60 -5.10 -13.92
C PHE A 188 -0.52 -3.80 -13.14
N LYS A 189 0.45 -2.94 -13.46
CA LYS A 189 0.75 -1.72 -12.71
C LYS A 189 1.18 -0.61 -13.63
N ALA A 190 0.89 0.63 -13.27
CA ALA A 190 1.38 1.81 -13.96
C ALA A 190 1.82 2.87 -12.97
N ALA A 191 2.80 3.67 -13.34
CA ALA A 191 3.28 4.77 -12.52
C ALA A 191 3.73 5.95 -13.37
N ARG A 192 3.62 7.16 -12.82
CA ARG A 192 4.24 8.34 -13.43
C ARG A 192 5.76 8.22 -13.34
N ALA A 193 6.46 8.47 -14.44
CA ALA A 193 7.91 8.27 -14.53
C ALA A 193 8.67 9.14 -13.51
N GLU A 194 8.21 10.38 -13.30
CA GLU A 194 8.78 11.31 -12.30
C GLU A 194 8.69 10.79 -10.85
N VAL A 195 7.71 9.93 -10.55
CA VAL A 195 7.50 9.35 -9.21
C VAL A 195 8.27 8.04 -9.07
N ILE A 196 8.22 7.20 -10.11
CA ILE A 196 8.79 5.86 -10.03
C ILE A 196 10.31 5.89 -10.00
N ARG A 197 10.96 6.77 -10.78
CA ARG A 197 12.43 6.83 -10.90
C ARG A 197 13.10 7.09 -9.53
N PRO A 198 12.67 8.07 -8.72
CA PRO A 198 13.20 8.23 -7.35
C PRO A 198 12.86 7.05 -6.42
N LEU A 199 11.67 6.45 -6.53
CA LEU A 199 11.30 5.28 -5.73
C LEU A 199 12.19 4.07 -6.00
N LEU A 200 12.52 3.82 -7.27
CA LEU A 200 13.37 2.69 -7.70
C LEU A 200 14.74 2.68 -7.00
N GLN A 201 15.27 3.85 -6.61
CA GLN A 201 16.54 3.96 -5.88
C GLN A 201 16.47 3.43 -4.45
N ARG A 202 15.25 3.22 -3.91
CA ARG A 202 15.01 2.68 -2.56
C ARG A 202 14.46 1.25 -2.57
N ILE A 203 14.15 0.71 -3.75
CA ILE A 203 13.70 -0.68 -3.90
C ILE A 203 14.92 -1.57 -4.00
N GLU A 204 15.01 -2.54 -3.09
CA GLU A 204 16.15 -3.45 -2.97
C GLU A 204 15.89 -4.81 -3.62
N ASP A 205 14.61 -5.20 -3.75
CA ASP A 205 14.25 -6.51 -4.29
C ASP A 205 14.29 -6.57 -5.81
N ASP A 206 15.07 -7.51 -6.34
CA ASP A 206 15.20 -7.74 -7.79
C ASP A 206 14.20 -8.79 -8.30
N SER A 207 13.39 -9.39 -7.42
CA SER A 207 12.63 -10.61 -7.69
C SER A 207 11.12 -10.36 -7.57
N TRP A 208 10.38 -11.28 -6.93
CA TRP A 208 8.93 -11.24 -6.84
C TRP A 208 8.43 -10.19 -5.85
N PHE A 209 9.19 -9.91 -4.78
CA PHE A 209 8.78 -8.99 -3.72
C PHE A 209 8.84 -7.51 -4.14
N PHE A 210 9.48 -7.20 -5.28
CA PHE A 210 9.53 -5.87 -5.90
C PHE A 210 8.18 -5.15 -5.89
N ASP A 211 7.11 -5.82 -6.30
CA ASP A 211 5.76 -5.24 -6.37
C ASP A 211 5.26 -4.75 -5.01
N THR A 212 5.43 -5.59 -3.99
CA THR A 212 5.02 -5.28 -2.62
C THR A 212 5.89 -4.16 -2.05
N GLU A 213 7.21 -4.23 -2.27
CA GLU A 213 8.15 -3.20 -1.82
C GLU A 213 7.82 -1.84 -2.43
N LEU A 214 7.58 -1.80 -3.75
CA LEU A 214 7.17 -0.61 -4.48
C LEU A 214 5.95 0.05 -3.85
N LEU A 215 4.85 -0.70 -3.67
CA LEU A 215 3.60 -0.12 -3.16
C LEU A 215 3.72 0.29 -1.69
N LEU A 216 4.47 -0.48 -0.90
CA LEU A 216 4.75 -0.14 0.49
C LEU A 216 5.58 1.14 0.62
N LEU A 217 6.57 1.35 -0.24
CA LEU A 217 7.36 2.57 -0.28
C LEU A 217 6.54 3.74 -0.81
N ALA A 218 5.69 3.52 -1.81
CA ALA A 218 4.84 4.55 -2.37
C ALA A 218 3.87 5.12 -1.32
N GLU A 219 3.09 4.27 -0.65
CA GLU A 219 2.19 4.74 0.42
C GLU A 219 2.94 5.35 1.60
N HIS A 220 4.15 4.84 1.91
CA HIS A 220 4.97 5.40 2.99
C HIS A 220 5.42 6.84 2.70
N ASN A 221 5.71 7.13 1.43
CA ASN A 221 6.08 8.47 0.98
C ASN A 221 4.85 9.34 0.63
N GLY A 222 3.64 8.88 0.94
CA GLY A 222 2.40 9.66 0.81
C GLY A 222 1.82 9.72 -0.61
N LEU A 223 2.34 8.90 -1.52
CA LEU A 223 1.85 8.80 -2.89
C LEU A 223 0.48 8.12 -2.92
N ARG A 224 -0.35 8.53 -3.88
CA ARG A 224 -1.67 7.96 -4.09
C ARG A 224 -1.59 6.77 -5.04
N VAL A 225 -1.97 5.62 -4.52
CA VAL A 225 -2.20 4.38 -5.27
C VAL A 225 -3.68 4.29 -5.65
N HIS A 226 -3.98 4.15 -6.94
CA HIS A 226 -5.31 3.87 -7.46
C HIS A 226 -5.46 2.38 -7.80
N GLU A 227 -6.62 1.80 -7.52
CA GLU A 227 -6.89 0.39 -7.82
C GLU A 227 -7.98 0.28 -8.89
N VAL A 228 -7.64 -0.41 -9.98
CA VAL A 228 -8.57 -0.76 -11.06
C VAL A 228 -9.00 -2.20 -10.85
N PRO A 229 -10.29 -2.50 -10.64
CA PRO A 229 -10.74 -3.89 -10.63
C PRO A 229 -10.51 -4.51 -12.00
N VAL A 230 -9.92 -5.70 -12.04
CA VAL A 230 -9.57 -6.37 -13.30
C VAL A 230 -10.31 -7.70 -13.47
N ASP A 231 -10.63 -8.01 -14.72
CA ASP A 231 -10.98 -9.37 -15.14
C ASP A 231 -9.68 -10.15 -15.38
N TRP A 232 -9.50 -11.24 -14.63
CA TRP A 232 -8.24 -11.98 -14.58
C TRP A 232 -8.46 -13.48 -14.71
N VAL A 233 -7.74 -14.10 -15.63
CA VAL A 233 -7.79 -15.54 -15.88
C VAL A 233 -6.44 -16.15 -15.51
N GLU A 234 -6.47 -17.25 -14.75
CA GLU A 234 -5.25 -17.96 -14.37
C GLU A 234 -4.68 -18.75 -15.55
N ASP A 235 -3.45 -18.42 -15.97
CA ASP A 235 -2.65 -19.35 -16.75
C ASP A 235 -2.17 -20.52 -15.87
N THR A 236 -2.41 -21.74 -16.36
CA THR A 236 -2.12 -22.99 -15.66
C THR A 236 -0.65 -23.43 -15.78
N ASP A 237 0.15 -22.86 -16.69
CA ASP A 237 1.59 -23.16 -16.80
C ASP A 237 2.43 -22.33 -15.82
N THR A 238 2.25 -22.54 -14.51
CA THR A 238 3.03 -21.79 -13.52
C THR A 238 4.23 -22.59 -13.00
N ARG A 239 5.43 -22.07 -13.24
CA ARG A 239 6.72 -22.64 -12.77
C ARG A 239 7.20 -22.09 -11.42
N VAL A 240 6.35 -21.36 -10.70
CA VAL A 240 6.73 -20.65 -9.46
C VAL A 240 6.69 -21.57 -8.24
N HIS A 241 7.82 -21.66 -7.53
CA HIS A 241 7.92 -22.33 -6.24
C HIS A 241 7.31 -21.47 -5.12
N VAL A 242 6.09 -21.81 -4.72
CA VAL A 242 5.27 -21.01 -3.78
C VAL A 242 5.92 -20.86 -2.40
N ALA A 243 6.59 -21.90 -1.89
CA ALA A 243 7.11 -21.91 -0.52
C ALA A 243 8.35 -21.02 -0.31
N SER A 244 9.31 -21.06 -1.24
CA SER A 244 10.50 -20.18 -1.18
C SER A 244 10.11 -18.71 -1.30
N THR A 245 9.20 -18.42 -2.23
CA THR A 245 8.68 -17.06 -2.46
C THR A 245 8.05 -16.49 -1.19
N ALA A 246 7.27 -17.28 -0.44
CA ALA A 246 6.64 -16.82 0.80
C ALA A 246 7.65 -16.44 1.89
N ILE A 247 8.76 -17.17 2.02
CA ILE A 247 9.82 -16.86 3.01
C ILE A 247 10.53 -15.57 2.61
N ASP A 248 10.86 -15.41 1.33
CA ASP A 248 11.54 -14.22 0.83
C ASP A 248 10.64 -12.98 0.94
N ASP A 249 9.34 -13.14 0.70
CA ASP A 249 8.35 -12.08 0.93
C ASP A 249 8.31 -11.64 2.40
N ILE A 250 8.33 -12.58 3.36
CA ILE A 250 8.36 -12.24 4.79
C ILE A 250 9.66 -11.50 5.15
N ARG A 251 10.81 -11.95 4.64
CA ARG A 251 12.09 -11.25 4.83
C ARG A 251 12.04 -9.84 4.24
N GLY A 252 11.46 -9.69 3.05
CA GLY A 252 11.22 -8.42 2.39
C GLY A 252 10.36 -7.49 3.25
N LEU A 253 9.26 -7.99 3.82
CA LEU A 253 8.41 -7.22 4.72
C LEU A 253 9.17 -6.72 5.96
N VAL A 254 10.00 -7.57 6.57
CA VAL A 254 10.83 -7.17 7.72
C VAL A 254 11.87 -6.11 7.32
N ARG A 255 12.49 -6.26 6.15
CA ARG A 255 13.44 -5.29 5.60
C ARG A 255 12.79 -3.93 5.37
N VAL A 256 11.64 -3.90 4.68
CA VAL A 256 10.87 -2.68 4.45
C VAL A 256 10.46 -2.02 5.77
N ALA A 257 10.01 -2.80 6.74
CA ALA A 257 9.67 -2.27 8.07
C ALA A 257 10.88 -1.61 8.75
N ARG A 258 12.08 -2.22 8.65
CA ARG A 258 13.33 -1.65 9.18
C ARG A 258 13.70 -0.36 8.46
N ASN A 259 13.63 -0.32 7.14
CA ASN A 259 13.96 0.85 6.33
C ASN A 259 13.00 2.02 6.59
N LYS A 260 11.71 1.73 6.78
CA LYS A 260 10.71 2.72 7.23
C LYS A 260 11.00 3.22 8.64
N ALA A 261 11.49 2.35 9.53
CA ALA A 261 11.79 2.71 10.90
C ALA A 261 13.05 3.58 11.01
N SER A 262 14.09 3.30 10.22
CA SER A 262 15.36 4.05 10.18
C SER A 262 15.28 5.35 9.38
N GLY A 263 14.24 5.51 8.55
CA GLY A 263 14.08 6.65 7.64
C GLY A 263 14.73 6.43 6.26
N ALA A 264 15.44 5.33 6.05
CA ALA A 264 16.06 4.98 4.76
C ALA A 264 15.05 4.79 3.62
N ALA A 265 13.79 4.50 3.94
CA ALA A 265 12.69 4.38 2.97
C ALA A 265 12.12 5.73 2.48
N LYS A 266 12.56 6.86 3.05
CA LYS A 266 12.08 8.18 2.66
C LYS A 266 12.76 8.65 1.39
N VAL A 267 11.97 9.20 0.47
CA VAL A 267 12.45 9.83 -0.78
C VAL A 267 12.10 11.30 -0.72
N GLU A 268 13.10 12.18 -0.89
CA GLU A 268 12.94 13.62 -0.66
C GLU A 268 12.31 14.33 -1.87
N ASP A 269 12.66 13.90 -3.08
CA ASP A 269 12.33 14.55 -4.36
C ASP A 269 11.02 14.06 -4.98
N LEU A 270 10.06 13.63 -4.15
CA LEU A 270 8.75 13.21 -4.65
C LEU A 270 7.78 14.39 -4.71
N PRO A 271 6.92 14.46 -5.75
CA PRO A 271 5.86 15.46 -5.84
C PRO A 271 4.95 15.34 -4.61
N ARG A 272 4.77 16.46 -3.89
CA ARG A 272 3.91 16.50 -2.71
C ARG A 272 2.55 17.01 -3.10
N ARG A 273 1.53 16.19 -2.84
CA ARG A 273 0.15 16.63 -2.97
C ARG A 273 -0.17 17.67 -1.89
N PRO A 274 -0.77 18.81 -2.24
CA PRO A 274 -1.29 19.74 -1.25
C PRO A 274 -2.37 19.07 -0.38
N GLU A 275 -2.45 19.46 0.89
CA GLU A 275 -3.51 18.97 1.77
C GLU A 275 -4.88 19.37 1.20
N PRO A 276 -5.94 18.56 1.40
CA PRO A 276 -7.27 18.91 0.95
C PRO A 276 -7.70 20.24 1.56
N ALA A 277 -7.83 21.26 0.71
CA ALA A 277 -8.36 22.57 1.06
C ALA A 277 -9.71 22.74 0.37
N PRO A 278 -10.69 23.37 1.04
CA PRO A 278 -11.91 23.75 0.37
C PRO A 278 -11.59 24.73 -0.76
N ILE A 279 -12.16 24.47 -1.94
CA ILE A 279 -11.99 25.33 -3.11
C ILE A 279 -12.79 26.64 -2.93
N HIS A 280 -13.91 26.57 -2.19
CA HIS A 280 -14.80 27.69 -1.93
C HIS A 280 -14.45 28.41 -0.61
N PRO A 281 -14.43 29.76 -0.58
CA PRO A 281 -13.98 30.55 0.58
C PRO A 281 -14.83 30.34 1.84
N ASP A 282 -16.14 30.15 1.72
CA ASP A 282 -17.03 30.03 2.90
C ASP A 282 -17.27 28.58 3.34
N ALA A 283 -16.37 27.65 2.99
CA ALA A 283 -16.51 26.28 3.43
C ALA A 283 -16.33 26.15 4.95
N VAL A 284 -17.41 25.78 5.65
CA VAL A 284 -17.36 25.42 7.07
C VAL A 284 -16.82 23.99 7.19
N VAL A 285 -15.50 23.87 7.38
CA VAL A 285 -14.84 22.57 7.52
C VAL A 285 -15.09 22.02 8.93
N ALA A 286 -15.64 20.80 9.01
CA ALA A 286 -15.77 20.10 10.29
C ALA A 286 -14.39 19.90 10.92
N GLN A 287 -14.19 20.40 12.14
CA GLN A 287 -12.99 20.09 12.91
C GLN A 287 -12.93 18.57 13.12
N ARG A 288 -11.74 18.00 12.90
CA ARG A 288 -11.50 16.55 12.99
C ARG A 288 -11.88 16.08 14.39
N ARG A 289 -13.02 15.40 14.52
CA ARG A 289 -13.53 14.93 15.82
C ARG A 289 -12.54 13.97 16.46
N GLU A 290 -11.92 14.39 17.55
CA GLU A 290 -11.25 13.48 18.46
C GLU A 290 -12.30 12.68 19.23
N THR A 291 -12.10 11.36 19.35
CA THR A 291 -13.02 10.52 20.12
C THR A 291 -12.84 10.77 21.61
N GLY A 292 -13.95 11.05 22.31
CA GLY A 292 -13.95 11.21 23.77
C GLY A 292 -13.52 9.93 24.51
N LEU A 293 -13.02 10.06 25.75
CA LEU A 293 -12.54 8.94 26.57
C LEU A 293 -13.58 7.83 26.71
N LEU A 294 -14.86 8.17 26.91
CA LEU A 294 -15.94 7.20 27.06
C LEU A 294 -16.08 6.29 25.82
N TRP A 295 -16.05 6.88 24.62
CA TRP A 295 -16.07 6.12 23.37
C TRP A 295 -14.87 5.17 23.28
N GLN A 296 -13.68 5.67 23.63
CA GLN A 296 -12.47 4.86 23.57
C GLN A 296 -12.53 3.65 24.52
N VAL A 297 -13.03 3.83 25.74
CA VAL A 297 -13.19 2.74 26.71
C VAL A 297 -14.21 1.71 26.22
N LEU A 298 -15.37 2.16 25.71
CA LEU A 298 -16.42 1.29 25.19
C LEU A 298 -15.95 0.47 23.98
N CYS A 299 -15.33 1.13 22.99
CA CYS A 299 -14.78 0.45 21.82
C CYS A 299 -13.67 -0.52 22.20
N PHE A 300 -12.75 -0.12 23.08
CA PHE A 300 -11.67 -1.00 23.52
C PHE A 300 -12.22 -2.26 24.21
N GLY A 301 -13.23 -2.12 25.07
CA GLY A 301 -13.90 -3.25 25.73
C GLY A 301 -14.59 -4.18 24.73
N LEU A 302 -15.39 -3.64 23.81
CA LEU A 302 -16.09 -4.43 22.77
C LEU A 302 -15.11 -5.16 21.84
N ILE A 303 -14.06 -4.49 21.41
CA ILE A 303 -13.00 -5.08 20.57
C ILE A 303 -12.27 -6.17 21.35
N GLY A 304 -11.99 -5.96 22.64
CA GLY A 304 -11.42 -6.96 23.53
C GLY A 304 -12.27 -8.23 23.59
N ALA A 305 -13.56 -8.10 23.87
CA ALA A 305 -14.49 -9.23 23.92
C ALA A 305 -14.57 -9.99 22.58
N ALA A 306 -14.73 -9.26 21.46
CA ALA A 306 -14.74 -9.85 20.13
C ALA A 306 -13.43 -10.58 19.80
N SER A 307 -12.29 -10.03 20.22
CA SER A 307 -10.98 -10.65 20.05
C SER A 307 -10.83 -11.94 20.85
N THR A 308 -11.35 -11.99 22.08
CA THR A 308 -11.35 -13.24 22.85
C THR A 308 -12.13 -14.34 22.13
N VAL A 309 -13.32 -14.03 21.62
CA VAL A 309 -14.12 -14.98 20.83
C VAL A 309 -13.37 -15.41 19.56
N ALA A 310 -12.77 -14.48 18.83
CA ALA A 310 -11.98 -14.78 17.64
C ALA A 310 -10.78 -15.70 17.93
N THR A 311 -10.08 -15.48 19.05
CA THR A 311 -8.97 -16.37 19.49
C THR A 311 -9.47 -17.79 19.69
N LEU A 312 -10.60 -17.97 20.37
CA LEU A 312 -11.16 -19.30 20.64
C LEU A 312 -11.56 -20.03 19.34
N LEU A 313 -12.21 -19.33 18.42
CA LEU A 313 -12.60 -19.88 17.12
C LEU A 313 -11.38 -20.25 16.26
N LEU A 314 -10.38 -19.36 16.19
CA LEU A 314 -9.14 -19.62 15.45
C LEU A 314 -8.36 -20.78 16.07
N TYR A 315 -8.25 -20.84 17.39
CA TYR A 315 -7.61 -21.95 18.09
C TYR A 315 -8.31 -23.27 17.77
N ALA A 316 -9.65 -23.33 17.88
CA ALA A 316 -10.43 -24.52 17.57
C ALA A 316 -10.22 -24.99 16.12
N GLY A 317 -10.19 -24.05 15.17
CA GLY A 317 -9.89 -24.33 13.76
C GLY A 317 -8.47 -24.83 13.55
N PHE A 318 -7.44 -24.11 14.02
CA PHE A 318 -6.05 -24.54 13.85
C PHE A 318 -5.73 -25.85 14.55
N ARG A 319 -6.43 -26.16 15.65
CA ARG A 319 -6.21 -27.39 16.42
C ARG A 319 -6.50 -28.66 15.61
N THR A 320 -7.28 -28.57 14.52
CA THR A 320 -7.52 -29.72 13.62
C THR A 320 -6.31 -30.07 12.76
N TRP A 321 -5.40 -29.11 12.54
CA TRP A 321 -4.22 -29.29 11.68
C TRP A 321 -2.91 -29.25 12.45
N TRP A 322 -2.87 -28.56 13.60
CA TRP A 322 -1.64 -28.29 14.34
C TRP A 322 -1.69 -28.72 15.82
N PRO A 323 -0.51 -28.98 16.43
CA PRO A 323 -0.40 -29.19 17.88
C PRO A 323 -0.93 -28.00 18.68
N TYR A 324 -1.40 -28.26 19.91
CA TYR A 324 -2.07 -27.26 20.75
C TYR A 324 -1.24 -25.98 20.95
N TRP A 325 0.08 -26.11 21.13
CA TRP A 325 0.96 -24.97 21.37
C TRP A 325 1.15 -24.11 20.11
N VAL A 326 1.27 -24.74 18.93
CA VAL A 326 1.35 -24.04 17.63
C VAL A 326 0.03 -23.36 17.30
N ALA A 327 -1.09 -24.07 17.42
CA ALA A 327 -2.43 -23.55 17.17
C ALA A 327 -2.74 -22.33 18.07
N ASN A 328 -2.40 -22.42 19.37
CA ASN A 328 -2.60 -21.34 20.32
C ASN A 328 -1.71 -20.12 20.00
N PHE A 329 -0.43 -20.36 19.71
CA PHE A 329 0.50 -19.29 19.36
C PHE A 329 0.04 -18.52 18.11
N VAL A 330 -0.36 -19.24 17.06
CA VAL A 330 -0.83 -18.61 15.81
C VAL A 330 -2.16 -17.88 16.02
N ALA A 331 -3.12 -18.48 16.74
CA ALA A 331 -4.41 -17.84 17.05
C ALA A 331 -4.23 -16.53 17.85
N LEU A 332 -3.38 -16.53 18.87
CA LEU A 332 -3.07 -15.35 19.68
C LEU A 332 -2.35 -14.28 18.87
N THR A 333 -1.42 -14.68 18.01
CA THR A 333 -0.66 -13.74 17.15
C THR A 333 -1.59 -13.04 16.17
N ILE A 334 -2.39 -13.79 15.41
CA ILE A 334 -3.36 -13.24 14.45
C ILE A 334 -4.33 -12.31 15.17
N THR A 335 -4.89 -12.77 16.28
CA THR A 335 -5.89 -11.98 17.01
C THR A 335 -5.29 -10.71 17.63
N THR A 336 -4.04 -10.74 18.07
CA THR A 336 -3.35 -9.54 18.58
C THR A 336 -3.15 -8.49 17.48
N LEU A 337 -2.79 -8.91 16.27
CA LEU A 337 -2.65 -8.01 15.12
C LEU A 337 -4.01 -7.40 14.74
N LEU A 338 -5.06 -8.22 14.66
CA LEU A 338 -6.43 -7.78 14.36
C LEU A 338 -6.99 -6.84 15.45
N ASN A 339 -6.78 -7.17 16.73
CA ASN A 339 -7.20 -6.33 17.87
C ASN A 339 -6.54 -4.95 17.82
N THR A 340 -5.24 -4.92 17.52
CA THR A 340 -4.48 -3.67 17.41
C THR A 340 -4.98 -2.82 16.24
N GLU A 341 -5.26 -3.45 15.09
CA GLU A 341 -5.81 -2.76 13.93
C GLU A 341 -7.24 -2.24 14.16
N ALA A 342 -8.09 -3.04 14.80
CA ALA A 342 -9.44 -2.64 15.16
C ALA A 342 -9.43 -1.42 16.10
N ASN A 343 -8.53 -1.42 17.10
CA ASN A 343 -8.35 -0.27 17.99
C ASN A 343 -7.82 0.96 17.26
N ARG A 344 -6.92 0.80 16.29
CA ARG A 344 -6.46 1.90 15.44
C ARG A 344 -7.59 2.53 14.63
N ARG A 345 -8.49 1.70 14.08
CA ARG A 345 -9.58 2.16 13.19
C ARG A 345 -10.80 2.70 13.93
N LEU A 346 -11.15 2.14 15.09
CA LEU A 346 -12.42 2.41 15.77
C LEU A 346 -12.25 3.14 17.11
N THR A 347 -11.22 2.79 17.88
CA THR A 347 -11.00 3.33 19.22
C THR A 347 -10.28 4.68 19.15
N PHE A 348 -9.11 4.71 18.51
CA PHE A 348 -8.22 5.88 18.49
C PHE A 348 -8.30 6.68 17.17
N ILE A 349 -9.54 6.95 16.72
CA ILE A 349 -9.82 7.73 15.50
C ILE A 349 -9.18 9.11 15.59
N GLY A 350 -8.53 9.55 14.50
CA GLY A 350 -7.91 10.87 14.38
C GLY A 350 -6.41 10.92 14.68
N ARG A 351 -5.83 9.86 15.29
CA ARG A 351 -4.39 9.81 15.60
C ARG A 351 -3.63 9.13 14.45
N LYS A 352 -3.01 9.94 13.56
CA LYS A 352 -2.24 9.45 12.40
C LYS A 352 -0.90 8.85 12.88
N ARG A 353 -0.76 7.53 12.87
CA ARG A 353 0.54 6.86 12.93
C ARG A 353 0.69 5.75 11.87
N PRO A 354 1.92 5.50 11.38
CA PRO A 354 2.19 4.43 10.43
C PRO A 354 1.80 3.08 11.03
N GLY A 355 1.04 2.26 10.29
CA GLY A 355 0.48 1.00 10.80
C GLY A 355 1.55 0.07 11.39
N GLY A 356 2.69 -0.10 10.73
CA GLY A 356 3.70 -1.06 11.19
C GLY A 356 4.34 -0.76 12.55
N ARG A 357 4.57 0.51 12.90
CA ARG A 357 5.02 0.87 14.26
C ARG A 357 3.95 0.56 15.29
N VAL A 358 2.68 0.81 14.95
CA VAL A 358 1.53 0.54 15.83
C VAL A 358 1.40 -0.97 16.11
N HIS A 359 1.56 -1.84 15.12
CA HIS A 359 1.48 -3.29 15.32
C HIS A 359 2.65 -3.85 16.14
N LEU A 360 3.88 -3.38 15.91
CA LEU A 360 5.04 -3.77 16.71
C LEU A 360 4.85 -3.34 18.18
N GLN A 361 4.42 -2.10 18.41
CA GLN A 361 4.10 -1.62 19.74
C GLN A 361 2.93 -2.39 20.37
N GLY A 362 1.93 -2.77 19.58
CA GLY A 362 0.83 -3.65 20.02
C GLY A 362 1.32 -5.02 20.48
N LEU A 363 2.27 -5.63 19.77
CA LEU A 363 2.92 -6.88 20.19
C LEU A 363 3.74 -6.71 21.47
N VAL A 364 4.45 -5.59 21.65
CA VAL A 364 5.14 -5.26 22.90
C VAL A 364 4.13 -5.15 24.06
N VAL A 365 3.02 -4.44 23.86
CA VAL A 365 1.96 -4.33 24.87
C VAL A 365 1.36 -5.70 25.19
N PHE A 366 1.18 -6.57 24.20
CA PHE A 366 0.77 -7.96 24.41
C PHE A 366 1.79 -8.76 25.23
N ALA A 367 3.08 -8.68 24.89
CA ALA A 367 4.15 -9.36 25.62
C ALA A 367 4.23 -8.89 27.08
N LEU A 368 4.11 -7.58 27.33
CA LEU A 368 4.04 -7.01 28.68
C LEU A 368 2.80 -7.50 29.45
N TYR A 369 1.64 -7.54 28.80
CA TYR A 369 0.42 -8.10 29.38
C TYR A 369 0.61 -9.57 29.77
N TYR A 370 1.15 -10.38 28.87
CA TYR A 370 1.40 -11.80 29.11
C TYR A 370 2.41 -12.04 30.23
N ALA A 371 3.50 -11.27 30.26
CA ALA A 371 4.50 -11.32 31.32
C ALA A 371 3.90 -10.92 32.67
N PHE A 372 3.02 -9.91 32.69
CA PHE A 372 2.32 -9.47 33.90
C PHE A 372 1.38 -10.55 34.45
N THR A 373 0.51 -11.12 33.60
CA THR A 373 -0.43 -12.16 34.04
C THR A 373 0.28 -13.45 34.46
N SER A 374 1.30 -13.86 33.71
CA SER A 374 2.11 -15.05 34.05
C SER A 374 2.95 -14.82 35.31
N GLY A 375 3.52 -13.62 35.45
CA GLY A 375 4.31 -13.22 36.62
C GLY A 375 3.48 -13.17 37.91
N ALA A 376 2.20 -12.78 37.84
CA ALA A 376 1.29 -12.82 38.98
C ALA A 376 1.06 -14.24 39.51
N LEU A 377 0.94 -15.24 38.61
CA LEU A 377 0.83 -16.64 38.99
C LEU A 377 2.16 -17.18 39.54
N PHE A 378 3.29 -16.82 38.93
CA PHE A 378 4.61 -17.19 39.44
C PHE A 378 4.86 -16.62 40.84
N LEU A 379 4.45 -15.37 41.09
CA LEU A 379 4.56 -14.75 42.41
C LEU A 379 3.64 -15.42 43.43
N LEU A 380 2.42 -15.82 43.04
CA LEU A 380 1.53 -16.59 43.89
C LEU A 380 2.17 -17.94 44.30
N ASP A 381 2.79 -18.64 43.36
CA ASP A 381 3.48 -19.90 43.61
C ASP A 381 4.68 -19.72 44.55
N ALA A 382 5.50 -18.68 44.32
CA ALA A 382 6.65 -18.37 45.15
C ALA A 382 6.26 -17.97 46.59
N LEU A 383 5.17 -17.21 46.77
CA LEU A 383 4.69 -16.77 48.08
C LEU A 383 3.88 -17.85 48.81
N LYS A 384 3.16 -18.69 48.07
CA LYS A 384 2.29 -19.73 48.63
C LYS A 384 2.30 -20.99 47.75
N PRO A 385 3.32 -21.86 47.87
CA PRO A 385 3.47 -23.07 47.03
C PRO A 385 2.33 -24.09 47.15
N ARG A 386 1.52 -24.01 48.22
CA ARG A 386 0.29 -24.79 48.42
C ARG A 386 -0.93 -23.89 48.36
N HIS A 387 -1.20 -23.35 47.18
CA HIS A 387 -2.40 -22.59 46.89
C HIS A 387 -3.51 -23.47 46.30
N THR A 388 -4.75 -23.03 46.39
CA THR A 388 -5.92 -23.73 45.82
C THR A 388 -6.21 -23.18 44.43
N ALA A 389 -6.76 -24.01 43.53
CA ALA A 389 -7.18 -23.58 42.19
C ALA A 389 -8.12 -22.35 42.20
N ALA A 390 -8.98 -22.20 43.22
CA ALA A 390 -9.84 -21.02 43.36
C ALA A 390 -9.04 -19.72 43.56
N LEU A 391 -7.90 -19.79 44.27
CA LEU A 391 -7.03 -18.65 44.51
C LEU A 391 -6.24 -18.28 43.24
N GLU A 392 -5.81 -19.27 42.45
CA GLU A 392 -5.21 -19.03 41.13
C GLU A 392 -6.17 -18.29 40.21
N LEU A 393 -7.44 -18.73 40.16
CA LEU A 393 -8.47 -18.08 39.34
C LEU A 393 -8.74 -16.64 39.77
N VAL A 394 -8.79 -16.36 41.07
CA VAL A 394 -8.96 -14.99 41.60
C VAL A 394 -7.76 -14.11 41.25
N VAL A 395 -6.53 -14.60 41.43
CA VAL A 395 -5.31 -13.87 41.09
C VAL A 395 -5.23 -13.61 39.58
N LEU A 396 -5.55 -14.62 38.76
CA LEU A 396 -5.57 -14.48 37.31
C LEU A 396 -6.63 -13.48 36.84
N LEU A 397 -7.83 -13.50 37.43
CA LEU A 397 -8.90 -12.56 37.11
C LEU A 397 -8.49 -11.12 37.47
N ALA A 398 -7.95 -10.92 38.68
CA ALA A 398 -7.47 -9.62 39.13
C ALA A 398 -6.33 -9.10 38.25
N ALA A 399 -5.33 -9.94 37.95
CA ALA A 399 -4.22 -9.60 37.07
C ALA A 399 -4.70 -9.30 35.63
N SER A 400 -5.69 -10.04 35.13
CA SER A 400 -6.25 -9.80 33.79
C SER A 400 -6.99 -8.46 33.70
N LEU A 401 -7.75 -8.08 34.73
CA LEU A 401 -8.43 -6.77 34.80
C LEU A 401 -7.43 -5.62 34.84
N VAL A 402 -6.43 -5.69 35.73
CA VAL A 402 -5.38 -4.68 35.87
C VAL A 402 -4.54 -4.60 34.58
N GLY A 403 -4.15 -5.75 34.03
CA GLY A 403 -3.40 -5.84 32.79
C GLY A 403 -4.15 -5.26 31.60
N THR A 404 -5.47 -5.46 31.53
CA THR A 404 -6.33 -4.90 30.47
C THR A 404 -6.41 -3.36 30.57
N ALA A 405 -6.55 -2.82 31.79
CA ALA A 405 -6.50 -1.38 32.01
C ALA A 405 -5.12 -0.80 31.64
N GLY A 406 -4.03 -1.45 32.06
CA GLY A 406 -2.66 -1.07 31.68
C GLY A 406 -2.43 -1.08 30.17
N ARG A 407 -2.94 -2.11 29.48
CA ARG A 407 -2.91 -2.20 28.01
C ARG A 407 -3.63 -1.03 27.35
N PHE A 408 -4.82 -0.65 27.84
CA PHE A 408 -5.53 0.52 27.33
C PHE A 408 -4.72 1.81 27.50
N VAL A 409 -4.13 2.02 28.67
CA VAL A 409 -3.31 3.20 28.97
C VAL A 409 -2.07 3.26 28.07
N LEU A 410 -1.35 2.15 27.90
CA LEU A 410 -0.18 2.06 27.00
C LEU A 410 -0.58 2.33 25.55
N LEU A 411 -1.70 1.77 25.08
CA LEU A 411 -2.21 2.05 23.75
C LEU A 411 -2.54 3.53 23.58
N ARG A 412 -3.21 4.15 24.56
CA ARG A 412 -3.64 5.54 24.49
C ARG A 412 -2.50 6.55 24.58
N ILE A 413 -1.52 6.32 25.45
CA ILE A 413 -0.47 7.32 25.78
C ILE A 413 0.78 7.10 24.93
N TRP A 414 1.13 5.85 24.62
CA TRP A 414 2.38 5.53 23.94
C TRP A 414 2.17 5.14 22.47
N VAL A 415 1.32 4.15 22.22
CA VAL A 415 1.13 3.62 20.85
C VAL A 415 0.44 4.64 19.96
N PHE A 416 -0.69 5.15 20.42
CA PHE A 416 -1.47 6.18 19.76
C PHE A 416 -1.25 7.53 20.44
N ARG A 417 0.00 7.91 20.75
CA ARG A 417 0.27 9.23 21.34
C ARG A 417 -0.27 10.35 20.45
N HIS A 418 -0.80 11.39 21.07
CA HIS A 418 -1.17 12.61 20.36
C HIS A 418 0.11 13.32 19.91
N ASP A 419 0.35 13.42 18.61
CA ASP A 419 1.40 14.28 18.08
C ASP A 419 0.76 15.65 17.84
N LYS A 420 1.19 16.69 18.57
CA LYS A 420 0.76 18.07 18.32
C LYS A 420 1.08 18.38 16.86
N SER A 421 0.08 18.79 16.08
CA SER A 421 0.32 19.21 14.69
C SER A 421 1.24 20.44 14.70
N PRO A 422 2.27 20.53 13.83
CA PRO A 422 3.15 21.71 13.76
C PRO A 422 2.37 23.01 13.48
N ALA A 423 1.20 22.92 12.85
CA ALA A 423 0.28 24.06 12.66
C ALA A 423 -0.32 24.59 13.99
N ALA A 424 -0.53 23.73 14.98
CA ALA A 424 -1.01 24.15 16.30
C ALA A 424 0.10 24.85 17.10
N VAL A 425 1.36 24.44 16.93
CA VAL A 425 2.52 25.08 17.56
C VAL A 425 2.81 26.45 16.93
N ALA A 426 2.61 26.60 15.61
CA ALA A 426 2.73 27.89 14.93
C ALA A 426 1.55 28.84 15.25
N GLY A 427 0.35 28.29 15.48
CA GLY A 427 -0.82 29.05 15.94
C GLY A 427 -0.71 29.53 17.40
N GLU A 428 -0.19 28.69 18.30
CA GLU A 428 0.10 29.08 19.70
C GLU A 428 1.15 30.20 19.75
N LYS A 429 2.24 30.11 18.96
CA LYS A 429 3.26 31.17 18.89
C LYS A 429 2.72 32.51 18.36
N ASN A 430 1.88 32.49 17.33
CA ASN A 430 1.26 33.71 16.79
C ASN A 430 0.25 34.34 17.75
N LEU A 431 -0.39 33.54 18.62
CA LEU A 431 -1.30 34.04 19.63
C LEU A 431 -0.54 34.63 20.83
N GLU A 432 0.58 34.00 21.23
CA GLU A 432 1.46 34.53 22.28
C GLU A 432 2.16 35.84 21.85
N GLU A 433 2.60 35.97 20.60
CA GLU A 433 3.16 37.24 20.08
C GLU A 433 2.11 38.36 20.00
N LYS A 434 0.85 38.04 19.71
CA LYS A 434 -0.25 39.03 19.66
C LYS A 434 -0.79 39.46 21.01
N VAL A 435 -0.51 38.71 22.07
CA VAL A 435 -0.89 39.06 23.45
C VAL A 435 0.25 39.79 24.17
N ALA A 436 1.47 39.67 23.67
CA ALA A 436 2.66 40.36 24.17
C ALA A 436 2.94 41.73 23.50
N ALA A 437 2.25 42.05 22.40
CA ALA A 437 2.26 43.34 21.71
C ALA A 437 0.97 44.11 22.03
#